data_AF-A0A367LWA9-F1
#
_entry.id   AF-A0A367LWA9-F1
#
_cell.length_a   1.000
_cell.length_b   1.000
_cell.length_c   1.000
_cell.angle_alpha   90.00
_cell.angle_beta   90.00
_cell.angle_gamma   90.00
#
_symmetry.space_group_name_H-M   'P 1'
#
loop_
_entity.id
_entity.type
_entity.pdbx_description
1 polymer ?
#
loop_
_entity_poly.entity_id
_entity_poly.type
_entity_poly.pdbx_seq_one_letter_code
_entity_poly.pdbx_strand_id
1 'polypeptide(L)'
;LLTLDNESASIMVGQTIPFVSGQYVTDGGGTSNNPFQTIQREDVGLKLNIRPQISEGGTVKLDVYQEVSSVDERASTAAGVVTNKRAIDTSILLDDGQIMVLGGL
;
A
#
# COMPACT_ATOMS: atom_id res chain seq x y z
N LEU A 1 8.19 9.26 -11.96
CA LEU A 1 6.94 8.71 -12.53
C LEU A 1 6.48 9.69 -13.60
N LEU A 2 6.06 9.19 -14.77
CA LEU A 2 5.58 10.01 -15.89
C LEU A 2 4.21 9.44 -16.28
N THR A 3 3.25 10.31 -16.59
CA THR A 3 1.90 9.93 -17.00
C THR A 3 1.28 11.01 -17.88
N LEU A 4 0.24 10.66 -18.63
CA LEU A 4 -0.52 11.62 -19.44
C LEU A 4 -1.56 12.38 -18.60
N ASP A 5 -2.07 13.46 -19.17
CA ASP A 5 -3.20 14.18 -18.59
C ASP A 5 -4.42 13.25 -18.44
N ASN A 6 -5.11 13.37 -17.31
CA ASN A 6 -6.25 12.55 -16.91
C ASN A 6 -5.97 11.03 -16.80
N GLU A 7 -4.73 10.57 -16.99
CA GLU A 7 -4.36 9.16 -16.92
C GLU A 7 -3.77 8.81 -15.56
N SER A 8 -4.35 7.81 -14.92
CA SER A 8 -3.87 7.32 -13.63
C SER A 8 -2.57 6.54 -13.80
N ALA A 9 -1.56 6.90 -13.02
CA ALA A 9 -0.31 6.17 -12.95
C ALA A 9 -0.04 5.69 -11.54
N SER A 10 0.57 4.52 -11.42
CA SER A 10 0.98 3.95 -10.15
C SER A 10 2.40 3.42 -10.21
N ILE A 11 3.08 3.49 -9.07
CA ILE A 11 4.35 2.81 -8.83
C ILE A 11 4.28 2.16 -7.46
N MET A 12 4.67 0.89 -7.41
CA MET A 12 4.85 0.14 -6.17
C MET A 12 6.30 -0.33 -6.13
N VAL A 13 6.98 -0.04 -5.02
CA VAL A 13 8.34 -0.47 -4.73
C VAL A 13 8.32 -1.13 -3.36
N GLY A 14 8.52 -2.43 -3.32
CA GLY A 14 8.42 -3.17 -2.08
C GLY A 14 8.48 -4.67 -2.30
N GLN A 15 7.80 -5.38 -1.41
CA GLN A 15 7.77 -6.83 -1.38
C GLN A 15 6.33 -7.30 -1.10
N THR A 16 5.94 -8.38 -1.76
CA THR A 16 4.67 -9.05 -1.50
C THR A 16 4.89 -10.13 -0.44
N ILE A 17 4.29 -9.96 0.74
CA ILE A 17 4.49 -10.86 1.88
C ILE A 17 3.21 -11.67 2.18
N PRO A 18 3.35 -12.93 2.63
CA PRO A 18 2.20 -13.76 2.98
C PRO A 18 1.69 -13.45 4.40
N PHE A 19 0.38 -13.38 4.54
CA PHE A 19 -0.38 -13.28 5.79
C PHE A 19 -1.28 -14.51 5.94
N VAL A 20 -1.24 -15.16 7.09
CA VAL A 20 -2.16 -16.26 7.39
C VAL A 20 -3.51 -15.65 7.81
N SER A 21 -4.51 -15.73 6.95
CA SER A 21 -5.85 -15.16 7.19
C SER A 21 -6.80 -16.11 7.90
N GLY A 22 -6.44 -17.40 8.00
CA GLY A 22 -7.20 -18.39 8.74
C GLY A 22 -6.46 -19.73 8.85
N GLN A 23 -6.79 -20.48 9.90
CA GLN A 23 -6.33 -21.85 10.08
C GLN A 23 -7.51 -22.73 10.49
N TYR A 24 -7.62 -23.92 9.90
CA TYR A 24 -8.63 -24.91 10.26
C TYR A 24 -7.96 -26.26 10.55
N VAL A 25 -8.30 -26.86 11.69
CA VAL A 25 -7.88 -28.22 12.06
C VAL A 25 -9.07 -29.14 11.85
N THR A 26 -8.93 -30.10 10.94
CA THR A 26 -9.90 -31.20 10.79
C THR A 26 -9.67 -32.19 11.92
N ASP A 27 -10.58 -32.25 12.90
CA ASP A 27 -10.49 -33.20 14.01
C ASP A 27 -10.92 -34.61 13.53
N GLY A 28 -9.98 -35.31 12.92
CA GLY A 28 -10.17 -36.61 12.29
C GLY A 28 -9.40 -37.72 13.00
N GLY A 29 -9.68 -37.95 14.29
CA GLY A 29 -9.42 -39.23 14.99
C GLY A 29 -7.96 -39.75 15.06
N GLY A 30 -6.97 -38.93 14.72
CA GLY A 30 -5.55 -39.27 14.76
C GLY A 30 -4.72 -38.01 14.91
N THR A 31 -3.60 -38.12 15.61
CA THR A 31 -2.72 -37.06 16.13
C THR A 31 -2.04 -36.18 15.06
N SER A 32 -2.78 -35.67 14.08
CA SER A 32 -2.29 -34.78 13.03
C SER A 32 -2.57 -33.33 13.41
N ASN A 33 -1.64 -32.74 14.15
CA ASN A 33 -1.69 -31.34 14.58
C ASN A 33 -1.16 -30.37 13.50
N ASN A 34 -1.52 -30.60 12.23
CA ASN A 34 -1.06 -29.78 11.10
C ASN A 34 -2.25 -29.03 10.49
N PRO A 35 -2.58 -27.83 10.99
CA PRO A 35 -3.73 -27.06 10.51
C PRO A 35 -3.56 -26.71 9.03
N PHE A 36 -4.66 -26.79 8.26
CA PHE A 36 -4.70 -26.19 6.94
C PHE A 36 -4.72 -24.67 7.11
N GLN A 37 -3.81 -23.96 6.46
CA GLN A 37 -3.69 -22.50 6.56
C GLN A 37 -4.06 -21.84 5.24
N THR A 38 -4.92 -20.82 5.31
CA THR A 38 -5.20 -19.94 4.18
C THR A 38 -4.23 -18.77 4.20
N ILE A 39 -3.51 -18.58 3.10
CA ILE A 39 -2.49 -17.54 2.95
C ILE A 39 -3.01 -16.47 2.00
N GLN A 40 -3.11 -15.23 2.48
CA GLN A 40 -3.35 -14.04 1.68
C GLN A 40 -2.02 -13.32 1.44
N ARG A 41 -1.85 -12.69 0.28
CA ARG A 41 -0.64 -11.93 -0.04
C ARG A 41 -0.96 -10.44 -0.03
N GLU A 42 -0.14 -9.66 0.65
CA GLU A 42 -0.27 -8.20 0.71
C GLU A 42 1.06 -7.55 0.35
N ASP A 43 0.97 -6.42 -0.35
CA ASP A 43 2.10 -5.62 -0.78
C ASP A 43 2.53 -4.66 0.32
N VAL A 44 3.82 -4.70 0.67
CA VAL A 44 4.42 -3.84 1.69
C VAL A 44 5.60 -3.08 1.10
N GLY A 45 5.58 -1.76 1.21
CA GLY A 45 6.60 -0.88 0.70
C GLY A 45 6.07 0.51 0.38
N LEU A 46 6.70 1.18 -0.58
CA LEU A 46 6.24 2.47 -1.08
C LEU A 46 5.27 2.25 -2.24
N LYS A 47 4.06 2.79 -2.10
CA LYS A 47 3.05 2.84 -3.14
C LYS A 47 2.68 4.28 -3.41
N LEU A 48 2.71 4.70 -4.66
CA LEU A 48 2.28 6.02 -5.09
C LEU A 48 1.35 5.85 -6.28
N ASN A 49 0.12 6.31 -6.15
CA ASN A 49 -0.85 6.45 -7.23
C ASN A 49 -1.13 7.94 -7.43
N ILE A 50 -1.11 8.38 -8.67
CA ILE A 50 -1.39 9.77 -9.04
C ILE A 50 -2.34 9.81 -10.23
N ARG A 51 -3.17 10.84 -10.28
CA ARG A 51 -3.93 11.20 -11.48
C ARG A 51 -3.86 12.72 -11.67
N PRO A 52 -3.15 13.19 -12.71
CA PRO A 52 -3.12 14.61 -13.02
C PRO A 52 -4.31 15.05 -13.84
N GLN A 53 -4.66 16.32 -13.69
CA GLN A 53 -5.54 17.07 -14.57
C GLN A 53 -4.91 18.45 -14.80
N ILE A 54 -4.49 18.73 -16.04
CA ILE A 54 -3.85 19.99 -16.41
C ILE A 54 -4.92 20.98 -16.91
N SER A 55 -4.92 22.19 -16.36
CA SER A 55 -5.79 23.28 -16.80
C SER A 55 -5.10 24.17 -17.84
N GLU A 56 -5.87 24.88 -18.68
CA GLU A 56 -5.32 25.79 -19.70
C GLU A 56 -4.39 26.89 -19.14
N GLY A 57 -4.55 27.25 -17.86
CA GLY A 57 -3.72 28.24 -17.17
C GLY A 57 -2.36 27.71 -16.67
N GLY A 58 -2.01 26.44 -16.92
CA GLY A 58 -0.76 25.82 -16.45
C GLY A 58 -0.83 25.31 -15.00
N THR A 59 -1.96 25.46 -14.33
CA THR A 59 -2.23 24.85 -13.03
C THR A 59 -2.52 23.36 -13.20
N VAL A 60 -1.93 22.53 -12.36
CA VAL A 60 -2.12 21.09 -12.31
C VAL A 60 -2.90 20.72 -11.05
N LYS A 61 -4.05 20.05 -11.25
CA LYS A 61 -4.72 19.35 -10.17
C LYS A 61 -4.18 17.92 -10.11
N LEU A 62 -3.81 17.45 -8.92
CA LEU A 62 -3.35 16.08 -8.70
C LEU A 62 -4.24 15.42 -7.65
N ASP A 63 -4.84 14.29 -8.01
CA ASP A 63 -5.33 13.33 -7.03
C ASP A 63 -4.17 12.40 -6.68
N VAL A 64 -3.75 12.37 -5.42
CA VAL A 64 -2.56 11.66 -4.95
C VAL A 64 -2.92 10.73 -3.81
N TYR A 65 -2.61 9.45 -4.00
CA TYR A 65 -2.58 8.46 -2.95
C TYR A 65 -1.14 7.98 -2.77
N GLN A 66 -0.56 8.23 -1.60
CA GLN A 66 0.76 7.71 -1.24
C GLN A 66 0.64 6.88 0.02
N GLU A 67 1.18 5.66 -0.03
CA GLU A 67 1.34 4.78 1.10
C GLU A 67 2.82 4.44 1.26
N VAL A 68 3.30 4.47 2.51
CA VAL A 68 4.57 3.90 2.90
C VAL A 68 4.28 2.88 3.99
N SER A 69 4.56 1.62 3.67
CA SER A 69 4.42 0.49 4.58
C SER A 69 5.74 -0.24 4.78
N SER A 70 5.89 -0.85 5.96
CA SER A 70 7.08 -1.62 6.35
C SER A 70 6.69 -2.74 7.30
N VAL A 71 7.47 -3.83 7.32
CA VAL A 71 7.28 -4.92 8.27
C VAL A 71 7.87 -4.53 9.61
N ASP A 72 7.11 -4.73 10.69
CA ASP A 72 7.60 -4.64 12.05
C ASP A 72 8.07 -6.01 12.53
N GLU A 73 9.36 -6.30 12.36
CA GLU A 73 9.95 -7.59 12.76
C GLU A 73 9.87 -7.83 14.27
N ARG A 74 9.81 -6.76 15.09
CA ARG A 74 9.76 -6.89 16.56
C ARG A 74 8.37 -7.23 17.06
N ALA A 75 7.34 -6.70 16.42
CA ALA A 75 5.94 -6.99 16.73
C ALA A 75 5.44 -8.27 16.04
N SER A 76 6.12 -8.72 14.98
CA SER A 76 5.78 -9.96 14.27
C SER A 76 6.09 -11.22 15.09
N THR A 77 5.25 -12.24 14.97
CA THR A 77 5.40 -13.53 15.66
C THR A 77 5.21 -14.70 14.70
N ALA A 78 5.44 -15.93 15.15
CA ALA A 78 5.12 -17.12 14.35
C ALA A 78 3.63 -17.23 13.95
N ALA A 79 2.74 -16.52 14.65
CA ALA A 79 1.31 -16.48 14.36
C ALA A 79 0.92 -15.43 13.30
N GLY A 80 1.81 -14.49 12.95
CA GLY A 80 1.50 -13.47 11.95
C GLY A 80 2.52 -12.33 11.87
N VAL A 81 2.53 -11.66 10.72
CA VAL A 81 3.34 -10.49 10.44
C VAL A 81 2.59 -9.23 10.86
N VAL A 82 3.29 -8.26 11.45
CA VAL A 82 2.75 -6.93 11.75
C VAL A 82 3.38 -5.93 10.78
N THR A 83 2.58 -5.00 10.25
CA THR A 83 3.05 -3.95 9.35
C THR A 83 2.75 -2.57 9.92
N ASN A 84 3.73 -1.67 9.78
CA ASN A 84 3.54 -0.25 9.98
C ASN A 84 3.09 0.37 8.66
N LYS A 85 2.01 1.16 8.68
CA LYS A 85 1.46 1.83 7.49
C LYS A 85 1.26 3.31 7.76
N ARG A 86 1.76 4.14 6.84
CA ARG A 86 1.46 5.57 6.76
C ARG A 86 0.86 5.81 5.38
N ALA A 87 -0.31 6.43 5.33
CA ALA A 87 -0.98 6.70 4.07
C ALA A 87 -1.52 8.12 4.05
N ILE A 88 -1.48 8.75 2.88
CA ILE A 88 -2.10 10.02 2.59
C ILE A 88 -2.94 9.88 1.31
N ASP A 89 -4.15 10.41 1.37
CA ASP A 89 -5.09 10.48 0.26
C ASP A 89 -5.58 11.93 0.19
N THR A 90 -5.19 12.64 -0.85
CA THR A 90 -5.46 14.08 -0.98
C THR A 90 -5.63 14.48 -2.44
N SER A 91 -6.38 15.57 -2.64
CA SER A 91 -6.49 16.25 -3.92
C SER A 91 -5.91 17.64 -3.76
N ILE A 92 -4.89 17.95 -4.56
CA ILE A 92 -4.17 19.22 -4.49
C ILE A 92 -4.23 19.94 -5.83
N LEU A 93 -4.03 21.26 -5.76
CA LEU A 93 -3.94 22.13 -6.92
C LEU A 93 -2.66 22.95 -6.77
N LEU A 94 -1.78 22.89 -7.77
CA LEU A 94 -0.48 23.55 -7.77
C LEU A 94 -0.19 24.16 -9.15
N ASP A 95 0.64 25.18 -9.19
CA ASP A 95 1.16 25.70 -10.46
C ASP A 95 2.34 24.86 -10.94
N ASP A 96 2.58 24.86 -12.27
CA ASP A 96 3.71 24.17 -12.86
C ASP A 96 5.05 24.59 -12.23
N GLY A 97 5.91 23.60 -11.98
CA GLY A 97 7.23 23.79 -11.37
C GLY A 97 7.25 24.12 -9.87
N GLN A 98 6.10 24.26 -9.20
CA GLN A 98 6.08 24.51 -7.75
C GLN A 98 6.22 23.23 -6.93
N ILE A 99 6.85 23.37 -5.76
CA ILE A 99 6.95 22.30 -4.76
C ILE A 99 5.89 22.55 -3.68
N MET A 100 5.11 21.53 -3.38
CA MET A 100 4.08 21.56 -2.34
C MET A 100 4.33 20.46 -1.30
N VAL A 101 4.04 20.76 -0.04
CA VAL A 101 4.02 19.78 1.05
C VAL A 101 2.61 19.18 1.14
N LEU A 102 2.51 17.86 0.95
CA LEU A 102 1.22 17.14 0.95
C LEU A 102 0.67 16.92 2.36
N GLY A 103 1.54 16.82 3.37
CA GLY A 103 1.17 16.59 4.75
C GLY A 103 2.39 16.43 5.67
N GLY A 104 2.11 16.16 6.94
CA GLY A 104 3.12 15.92 7.99
C GLY A 104 2.45 15.38 9.26
N LEU A 105 3.22 14.64 10.05
CA LEU A 105 2.85 14.15 11.39
C LEU A 105 4.03 14.37 12.34
#